data_AF-A0A0B5GWW6-F1
#
_entry.id   AF-A0A0B5GWW6-F1
#
_cell.length_a   1.000
_cell.length_b   1.000
_cell.length_c   1.000
_cell.angle_alpha   90.00
_cell.angle_beta   90.00
_cell.angle_gamma   90.00
#
_symmetry.space_group_name_H-M   'P 1'
#
loop_
_entity.id
_entity.type
_entity.pdbx_description
1 polymer ?
#
loop_
_entity_poly.entity_id
_entity_poly.type
_entity_poly.pdbx_seq_one_letter_code
_entity_poly.pdbx_strand_id
1 'polypeptide(L)'
;IEKDAALERRFQPIQVQEPTIAETIEILKGLRSRYENHHHVTITDGAIQSAAELSSRYIQDRNLPDKAIDLIDEAGARLRIKRLTAPPELKELDDKVAKLSKDKDEAIKNQDFEKAAELRDSQEKLEQERKEKENAWREGESDVKMVVDEDVIAEVISATTGIPVFKLTQAESKKLLGMEAELHKRIIGQDEAVSALSRSIRRTRVGLKDPKRPSGSFIFAGPTGVGKTELAKTLAEFL
;
A
#
# COMPACT_ATOMS: atom_id res chain seq x y z
N ILE A 1 -32.92 -1.92 -15.39
CA ILE A 1 -33.79 -1.24 -16.37
C ILE A 1 -34.99 -2.15 -16.56
N GLU A 2 -36.15 -1.70 -16.12
CA GLU A 2 -37.42 -2.39 -16.34
C GLU A 2 -37.67 -2.49 -17.85
N LYS A 3 -38.28 -3.59 -18.32
CA LYS A 3 -38.47 -3.88 -19.75
C LYS A 3 -39.50 -2.93 -20.37
N ASP A 4 -39.06 -1.75 -20.80
CA ASP A 4 -39.84 -0.93 -21.72
C ASP A 4 -39.78 -1.55 -23.12
N ALA A 5 -40.90 -2.09 -23.57
CA ALA A 5 -41.04 -2.75 -24.87
C ALA A 5 -40.74 -1.81 -26.05
N ALA A 6 -40.80 -0.49 -25.88
CA ALA A 6 -40.40 0.47 -26.91
C ALA A 6 -38.87 0.60 -27.01
N LEU A 7 -38.14 0.49 -25.89
CA LEU A 7 -36.67 0.51 -25.86
C LEU A 7 -36.07 -0.80 -26.38
N GLU A 8 -36.62 -1.96 -26.00
CA GLU A 8 -36.12 -3.28 -26.45
C GLU A 8 -36.23 -3.46 -27.98
N ARG A 9 -37.13 -2.72 -28.63
CA ARG A 9 -37.27 -2.69 -30.10
C ARG A 9 -36.29 -1.75 -30.81
N ARG A 10 -35.73 -0.77 -30.09
CA ARG A 10 -34.82 0.24 -30.66
C ARG A 10 -33.36 0.02 -30.28
N PHE A 11 -33.10 -0.75 -29.23
CA PHE A 11 -31.77 -1.01 -28.72
C PHE A 11 -31.42 -2.49 -28.82
N GLN A 12 -30.29 -2.79 -29.45
CA GLN A 12 -29.68 -4.12 -29.42
C GLN A 12 -28.59 -4.12 -28.35
N PRO A 13 -28.69 -4.96 -27.29
CA PRO A 13 -27.65 -5.04 -26.28
C PRO A 13 -26.38 -5.65 -26.87
N ILE A 14 -25.25 -5.00 -26.63
CA ILE A 14 -23.92 -5.52 -26.95
C ILE A 14 -23.23 -5.84 -25.63
N GLN A 15 -22.77 -7.08 -25.49
CA GLN A 15 -22.03 -7.49 -24.31
C GLN A 15 -20.57 -7.07 -24.46
N VAL A 16 -20.12 -6.14 -23.62
CA VAL A 16 -18.71 -5.74 -23.53
C VAL A 16 -18.04 -6.64 -22.50
N GLN A 17 -17.01 -7.38 -22.92
CA GLN A 17 -16.25 -8.22 -22.00
C GLN A 17 -15.21 -7.38 -21.27
N GLU A 18 -14.91 -7.79 -20.04
CA GLU A 18 -13.76 -7.27 -19.30
C GLU A 18 -12.46 -7.61 -20.06
N PRO A 19 -11.57 -6.64 -20.30
CA PRO A 19 -10.30 -6.91 -20.96
C PRO A 19 -9.44 -7.90 -20.19
N THR A 20 -8.62 -8.62 -20.92
CA THR A 20 -7.57 -9.47 -20.34
C THR A 20 -6.51 -8.61 -19.63
N ILE A 21 -5.70 -9.26 -18.78
CA ILE A 21 -4.56 -8.61 -18.12
C ILE A 21 -3.60 -8.01 -19.17
N ALA A 22 -3.32 -8.75 -20.25
CA ALA A 22 -2.44 -8.29 -21.31
C ALA A 22 -2.98 -7.04 -22.03
N GLU A 23 -4.27 -7.03 -22.37
CA GLU A 23 -4.92 -5.86 -22.98
C GLU A 23 -4.93 -4.67 -22.01
N THR A 24 -5.15 -4.93 -20.72
CA THR A 24 -5.10 -3.88 -19.69
C THR A 24 -3.72 -3.25 -19.59
N ILE A 25 -2.65 -4.04 -19.65
CA ILE A 25 -1.27 -3.52 -19.66
C ILE A 25 -1.05 -2.57 -20.84
N GLU A 26 -1.53 -2.93 -22.04
CA GLU A 26 -1.41 -2.07 -23.22
C GLU A 26 -2.25 -0.78 -23.09
N ILE A 27 -3.46 -0.88 -22.52
CA ILE A 27 -4.29 0.29 -22.21
C ILE A 27 -3.55 1.23 -21.23
N LEU A 28 -2.98 0.69 -20.16
CA LEU A 28 -2.24 1.46 -19.15
C LEU A 28 -0.98 2.11 -19.76
N LYS A 29 -0.26 1.42 -20.64
CA LYS A 29 0.88 2.01 -21.38
C LYS A 29 0.44 3.20 -22.23
N GLY A 30 -0.71 3.09 -22.90
CA GLY A 30 -1.29 4.20 -23.66
C GLY A 30 -1.70 5.40 -22.80
N LEU A 31 -2.07 5.16 -21.54
CA LEU A 31 -2.46 6.21 -20.58
C LEU A 31 -1.27 6.77 -19.78
N ARG A 32 -0.13 6.07 -19.75
CA ARG A 32 1.06 6.41 -18.94
C ARG A 32 1.40 7.89 -18.98
N SER A 33 1.68 8.42 -20.16
CA SER A 33 2.16 9.80 -20.30
C SER A 33 1.16 10.83 -19.78
N ARG A 34 -0.14 10.54 -19.80
CA ARG A 34 -1.16 11.44 -19.26
C ARG A 34 -1.09 11.50 -17.72
N TYR A 35 -0.94 10.35 -17.06
CA TYR A 35 -0.83 10.27 -15.60
C TYR A 35 0.51 10.77 -15.09
N GLU A 36 1.61 10.46 -15.77
CA GLU A 36 2.94 10.99 -15.46
C GLU A 36 2.94 12.52 -15.46
N ASN A 37 2.37 13.12 -16.50
CA ASN A 37 2.26 14.58 -16.59
C ASN A 37 1.30 15.17 -15.55
N HIS A 38 0.20 14.50 -15.24
CA HIS A 38 -0.78 15.01 -14.28
C HIS A 38 -0.25 15.01 -12.84
N HIS A 39 0.51 13.99 -12.47
CA HIS A 39 1.03 13.80 -11.10
C HIS A 39 2.50 14.20 -10.93
N HIS A 40 3.19 14.51 -12.02
CA HIS A 40 4.64 14.76 -12.05
C HIS A 40 5.46 13.58 -11.49
N VAL A 41 5.08 12.36 -11.89
CA VAL A 41 5.75 11.10 -11.52
C VAL A 41 6.24 10.38 -12.77
N THR A 42 7.19 9.45 -12.62
CA THR A 42 7.55 8.47 -13.64
C THR A 42 6.94 7.12 -13.27
N ILE A 43 6.28 6.44 -14.21
CA ILE A 43 5.62 5.16 -13.95
C ILE A 43 6.42 4.05 -14.63
N THR A 44 6.96 3.10 -13.85
CA THR A 44 7.76 1.99 -14.40
C THR A 44 6.89 1.00 -15.17
N ASP A 45 7.50 0.19 -16.04
CA ASP A 45 6.80 -0.94 -16.69
C ASP A 45 6.35 -1.99 -15.66
N GLY A 46 7.16 -2.22 -14.63
CA GLY A 46 6.83 -3.10 -13.52
C GLY A 46 5.58 -2.64 -12.77
N ALA A 47 5.43 -1.34 -12.52
CA ALA A 47 4.24 -0.77 -11.88
C ALA A 47 2.97 -1.02 -12.70
N ILE A 48 3.02 -0.81 -14.02
CA ILE A 48 1.89 -1.07 -14.91
C ILE A 48 1.48 -2.55 -14.85
N GLN A 49 2.45 -3.45 -14.95
CA GLN A 49 2.20 -4.88 -14.88
C GLN A 49 1.60 -5.27 -13.52
N SER A 50 2.18 -4.76 -12.43
CA SER A 50 1.71 -5.01 -11.08
C SER A 50 0.30 -4.47 -10.85
N ALA A 51 -0.03 -3.27 -11.37
CA ALA A 51 -1.37 -2.70 -11.26
C ALA A 51 -2.42 -3.59 -11.92
N ALA A 52 -2.14 -4.12 -13.12
CA ALA A 52 -3.06 -5.03 -13.81
C ALA A 52 -3.21 -6.38 -13.09
N GLU A 53 -2.09 -7.02 -12.72
CA GLU A 53 -2.11 -8.35 -12.08
C GLU A 53 -2.71 -8.32 -10.67
N LEU A 54 -2.26 -7.37 -9.83
CA LEU A 54 -2.67 -7.29 -8.44
C LEU A 54 -4.11 -6.78 -8.30
N SER A 55 -4.54 -5.80 -9.12
CA SER A 55 -5.95 -5.39 -9.11
C SER A 55 -6.87 -6.53 -9.54
N SER A 56 -6.48 -7.33 -10.55
CA SER A 56 -7.24 -8.52 -10.95
C SER A 56 -7.36 -9.55 -9.82
N ARG A 57 -6.35 -9.66 -8.97
CA ARG A 57 -6.29 -10.68 -7.91
C ARG A 57 -6.99 -10.24 -6.62
N TYR A 58 -6.80 -8.99 -6.20
CA TYR A 58 -7.20 -8.50 -4.88
C TYR A 58 -8.44 -7.60 -4.90
N ILE A 59 -8.81 -7.02 -6.05
CA ILE A 59 -9.99 -6.15 -6.18
C ILE A 59 -11.02 -6.88 -7.07
N GLN A 60 -12.00 -7.52 -6.43
CA GLN A 60 -12.97 -8.40 -7.10
C GLN A 60 -14.32 -7.74 -7.40
N ASP A 61 -14.62 -6.62 -6.76
CA ASP A 61 -15.86 -5.86 -6.90
C ASP A 61 -15.86 -4.92 -8.11
N ARG A 62 -14.75 -4.85 -8.84
CA ARG A 62 -14.54 -4.01 -10.03
C ARG A 62 -13.91 -4.78 -11.18
N ASN A 63 -14.11 -4.27 -12.39
CA ASN A 63 -13.61 -4.86 -13.62
C ASN A 63 -12.36 -4.13 -14.12
N LEU A 64 -11.48 -4.83 -14.81
CA LEU A 64 -10.44 -4.25 -15.65
C LEU A 64 -11.06 -3.45 -16.81
N PRO A 65 -10.37 -2.42 -17.33
CA PRO A 65 -9.07 -1.89 -16.89
C PRO A 65 -9.20 -0.86 -15.75
N ASP A 66 -10.44 -0.46 -15.43
CA ASP A 66 -10.81 0.62 -14.52
C ASP A 66 -10.12 0.52 -13.15
N LYS A 67 -10.22 -0.65 -12.49
CA LYS A 67 -9.54 -0.87 -11.20
C LYS A 67 -8.01 -0.75 -11.25
N ALA A 68 -7.38 -1.03 -12.39
CA ALA A 68 -5.94 -0.93 -12.53
C ALA A 68 -5.50 0.52 -12.82
N ILE A 69 -6.32 1.27 -13.56
CA ILE A 69 -6.14 2.69 -13.80
C ILE A 69 -6.20 3.46 -12.48
N ASP A 70 -7.18 3.16 -11.63
CA ASP A 70 -7.33 3.80 -10.32
C ASP A 70 -6.12 3.60 -9.42
N LEU A 71 -5.51 2.41 -9.42
CA LEU A 71 -4.30 2.17 -8.63
C LEU A 71 -3.12 3.03 -9.08
N ILE A 72 -2.97 3.21 -10.39
CA ILE A 72 -1.93 4.06 -10.97
C ILE A 72 -2.18 5.52 -10.60
N ASP A 73 -3.43 5.96 -10.69
CA ASP A 73 -3.84 7.32 -10.35
C ASP A 73 -3.60 7.63 -8.86
N GLU A 74 -4.06 6.73 -7.98
CA GLU A 74 -3.90 6.85 -6.53
C GLU A 74 -2.41 6.81 -6.13
N ALA A 75 -1.61 5.93 -6.73
CA ALA A 75 -0.17 5.89 -6.52
C ALA A 75 0.52 7.20 -6.90
N GLY A 76 0.18 7.75 -8.08
CA GLY A 76 0.70 9.03 -8.55
C GLY A 76 0.32 10.18 -7.63
N ALA A 77 -0.97 10.28 -7.27
CA ALA A 77 -1.49 11.29 -6.37
C ALA A 77 -0.82 11.21 -4.98
N ARG A 78 -0.64 10.00 -4.45
CA ARG A 78 -0.03 9.77 -3.14
C ARG A 78 1.43 10.22 -3.10
N LEU A 79 2.23 9.91 -4.14
CA LEU A 79 3.62 10.40 -4.22
C LEU A 79 3.67 11.93 -4.33
N ARG A 80 2.78 12.52 -5.13
CA ARG A 80 2.70 13.98 -5.26
C ARG A 80 2.34 14.66 -3.94
N ILE A 81 1.39 14.11 -3.18
CA ILE A 81 1.03 14.61 -1.85
C ILE A 81 2.22 14.45 -0.89
N LYS A 82 2.90 13.30 -0.88
CA LYS A 82 4.10 13.08 -0.05
C LYS A 82 5.19 14.12 -0.35
N ARG A 83 5.39 14.49 -1.62
CA ARG A 83 6.36 15.54 -2.01
C ARG A 83 5.94 16.94 -1.57
N LEU A 84 4.65 17.28 -1.64
CA LEU A 84 4.14 18.60 -1.22
C LEU A 84 3.99 18.74 0.30
N THR A 85 4.01 17.64 1.03
CA THR A 85 3.93 17.65 2.49
C THR A 85 5.30 17.96 3.08
N ALA A 86 5.38 19.01 3.88
CA ALA A 86 6.61 19.39 4.55
C ALA A 86 7.17 18.22 5.40
N PRO A 87 8.48 17.95 5.35
CA PRO A 87 9.11 16.95 6.20
C PRO A 87 8.81 17.19 7.69
N PRO A 88 8.74 16.12 8.50
CA PRO A 88 8.53 16.25 9.95
C PRO A 88 9.53 17.20 10.62
N GLU A 89 10.77 17.22 10.14
CA GLU A 89 11.85 18.09 10.63
C GLU A 89 11.53 19.59 10.48
N LEU A 90 10.90 20.01 9.37
CA LEU A 90 10.48 21.41 9.20
C LEU A 90 9.39 21.77 10.20
N LYS A 91 8.47 20.84 10.47
CA LYS A 91 7.41 21.02 11.46
C LYS A 91 7.96 21.11 12.89
N GLU A 92 8.97 20.29 13.21
CA GLU A 92 9.67 20.39 14.50
C GLU A 92 10.40 21.72 14.67
N LEU A 93 10.99 22.26 13.60
CA LEU A 93 11.61 23.58 13.59
C LEU A 93 10.56 24.69 13.78
N ASP A 94 9.41 24.60 13.12
CA ASP A 94 8.27 25.52 13.33
C ASP A 94 7.83 25.54 14.80
N ASP A 95 7.69 24.36 15.42
CA ASP A 95 7.29 24.25 16.83
C ASP A 95 8.34 24.84 17.78
N LYS A 96 9.64 24.64 17.50
CA LYS A 96 10.74 25.23 18.28
C LYS A 96 10.79 26.75 18.15
N VAL A 97 10.65 27.29 16.94
CA VAL A 97 10.60 28.75 16.69
C VAL A 97 9.40 29.37 17.41
N ALA A 98 8.23 28.74 17.32
CA ALA A 98 7.03 29.20 18.01
C ALA A 98 7.20 29.22 19.54
N LYS A 99 7.89 28.22 20.10
CA LYS A 99 8.22 28.18 21.54
C LYS A 99 9.17 29.30 21.93
N LEU A 100 10.28 29.48 21.20
CA LEU A 100 11.23 30.56 21.48
C LEU A 100 10.60 31.95 21.36
N SER A 101 9.69 32.16 20.41
CA SER A 101 8.97 33.41 20.29
C SER A 101 8.12 33.71 21.53
N LYS A 102 7.44 32.71 22.10
CA LYS A 102 6.67 32.87 23.34
C LYS A 102 7.58 33.15 24.53
N ASP A 103 8.67 32.39 24.67
CA ASP A 103 9.63 32.55 25.76
C ASP A 103 10.29 33.94 25.72
N LYS A 104 10.57 34.45 24.51
CA LYS A 104 11.11 35.80 24.27
C LYS A 104 10.11 36.88 24.68
N ASP A 105 8.85 36.76 24.27
CA ASP A 105 7.80 37.72 24.62
C ASP A 105 7.57 37.77 26.14
N GLU A 106 7.70 36.63 26.83
CA GLU A 106 7.64 36.54 28.28
C GLU A 106 8.86 37.22 28.95
N ALA A 107 10.07 37.00 28.44
CA ALA A 107 11.27 37.68 28.92
C ALA A 107 11.18 39.21 28.77
N ILE A 108 10.65 39.70 27.64
CA ILE A 108 10.40 41.13 27.40
C ILE A 108 9.40 41.69 28.42
N LYS A 109 8.29 40.98 28.69
CA LYS A 109 7.31 41.40 29.70
C LYS A 109 7.91 41.49 31.10
N ASN A 110 8.84 40.59 31.41
CA ASN A 110 9.56 40.55 32.69
C ASN A 110 10.76 41.53 32.74
N GLN A 111 10.99 42.32 31.67
CA GLN A 111 12.13 43.24 31.54
C GLN A 111 13.51 42.55 31.61
N ASP A 112 13.56 41.25 31.35
CA ASP A 112 14.78 40.46 31.26
C ASP A 112 15.36 40.59 29.84
N PHE A 113 15.98 41.73 29.57
CA PHE A 113 16.47 42.09 28.24
C PHE A 113 17.65 41.24 27.77
N GLU A 114 18.46 40.73 28.69
CA GLU A 114 19.60 39.86 28.37
C GLU A 114 19.10 38.50 27.87
N LYS A 115 18.18 37.87 28.60
CA LYS A 115 17.53 36.63 28.17
C LYS A 115 16.72 36.81 26.88
N ALA A 116 16.04 37.94 26.72
CA ALA A 116 15.32 38.24 25.49
C ALA A 116 16.26 38.36 24.27
N ALA A 117 17.48 38.88 24.44
CA ALA A 117 18.49 38.93 23.40
C ALA A 117 18.99 37.53 23.03
N GLU A 118 19.32 36.68 24.01
CA GLU A 118 19.73 35.28 23.75
C GLU A 118 18.66 34.46 23.01
N LEU A 119 17.39 34.62 23.41
CA LEU A 119 16.26 33.96 22.78
C LEU A 119 16.02 34.47 21.36
N ARG A 120 16.23 35.77 21.11
CA ARG A 120 16.18 36.35 19.76
C ARG A 120 17.26 35.75 18.87
N ASP A 121 18.51 35.71 19.32
CA ASP A 121 19.62 35.17 18.52
C ASP A 121 19.41 33.68 18.23
N SER A 122 18.87 32.94 19.20
CA SER A 122 18.51 31.52 19.03
C SER A 122 17.34 31.33 18.05
N GLN A 123 16.33 32.20 18.11
CA GLN A 123 15.22 32.21 17.16
C GLN A 123 15.71 32.48 15.74
N GLU A 124 16.57 33.49 15.54
CA GLU A 124 17.09 33.88 14.23
C GLU A 124 17.92 32.75 13.61
N LYS A 125 18.73 32.04 14.40
CA LYS A 125 19.46 30.84 13.95
C LYS A 125 18.52 29.72 13.49
N LEU A 126 17.47 29.41 14.26
CA LEU A 126 16.52 28.35 13.88
C LEU A 126 15.68 28.73 12.66
N GLU A 127 15.31 30.01 12.52
CA GLU A 127 14.61 30.52 11.34
C GLU A 127 15.50 30.43 10.08
N GLN A 128 16.80 30.70 10.23
CA GLN A 128 17.76 30.53 9.14
C GLN A 128 17.95 29.05 8.77
N GLU A 129 18.14 28.16 9.73
CA GLU A 129 18.22 26.70 9.49
C GLU A 129 16.95 26.17 8.81
N ARG A 130 15.77 26.61 9.28
CA ARG A 130 14.49 26.25 8.69
C ARG A 130 14.40 26.73 7.24
N LYS A 131 14.82 27.96 6.95
CA LYS A 131 14.80 28.52 5.59
C LYS A 131 15.76 27.79 4.65
N GLU A 132 16.94 27.41 5.14
CA GLU A 132 17.90 26.59 4.40
C GLU A 132 17.32 25.22 4.06
N LYS A 133 16.72 24.52 5.04
CA LYS A 133 16.05 23.23 4.83
C LYS A 133 14.81 23.32 3.95
N GLU A 134 14.03 24.40 4.07
CA GLU A 134 12.86 24.64 3.21
C GLU A 134 13.29 24.86 1.76
N ASN A 135 14.35 25.64 1.53
CA ASN A 135 14.90 25.85 0.19
C ASN A 135 15.45 24.55 -0.39
N ALA A 136 16.22 23.78 0.38
CA ALA A 136 16.72 22.46 -0.02
C ALA A 136 15.57 21.50 -0.43
N TRP A 137 14.51 21.46 0.36
CA TRP A 137 13.32 20.66 0.06
C TRP A 137 12.60 21.13 -1.22
N ARG A 138 12.45 22.46 -1.41
CA ARG A 138 11.83 23.03 -2.61
C ARG A 138 12.67 22.83 -3.87
N GLU A 139 14.00 22.88 -3.76
CA GLU A 139 14.95 22.69 -4.85
C GLU A 139 15.11 21.22 -5.26
N GLY A 140 14.45 20.30 -4.56
CA GLY A 140 14.32 18.92 -4.98
C GLY A 140 15.14 17.91 -4.19
N GLU A 141 15.77 18.30 -3.08
CA GLU A 141 16.33 17.36 -2.08
C GLU A 141 15.23 16.72 -1.22
N SER A 142 14.04 16.49 -1.78
CA SER A 142 13.09 15.58 -1.17
C SER A 142 13.57 14.15 -1.46
N ASP A 143 13.90 13.37 -0.41
CA ASP A 143 14.21 11.93 -0.49
C ASP A 143 13.07 11.08 -1.11
N VAL A 144 11.91 11.70 -1.36
CA VAL A 144 10.77 11.07 -2.01
C VAL A 144 11.04 10.91 -3.50
N LYS A 145 11.37 9.69 -3.90
CA LYS A 145 11.44 9.30 -5.32
C LYS A 145 10.07 9.51 -5.96
N MET A 146 10.00 10.36 -7.00
CA MET A 146 8.79 10.58 -7.80
C MET A 146 8.61 9.48 -8.86
N VAL A 147 8.78 8.23 -8.44
CA VAL A 147 8.70 7.04 -9.29
C VAL A 147 7.64 6.12 -8.72
N VAL A 148 6.63 5.80 -9.53
CA VAL A 148 5.66 4.75 -9.23
C VAL A 148 6.26 3.44 -9.73
N ASP A 149 6.70 2.61 -8.78
CA ASP A 149 7.17 1.25 -9.01
C ASP A 149 6.16 0.21 -8.47
N GLU A 150 6.51 -1.06 -8.56
CA GLU A 150 5.69 -2.18 -8.09
C GLU A 150 5.36 -2.10 -6.59
N ASP A 151 6.29 -1.58 -5.80
CA ASP A 151 6.17 -1.55 -4.35
C ASP A 151 5.17 -0.46 -3.95
N VAL A 152 5.18 0.69 -4.63
CA VAL A 152 4.14 1.73 -4.45
C VAL A 152 2.75 1.19 -4.80
N ILE A 153 2.61 0.42 -5.88
CA ILE A 153 1.33 -0.20 -6.24
C ILE A 153 0.86 -1.19 -5.16
N ALA A 154 1.76 -2.01 -4.65
CA ALA A 154 1.49 -2.93 -3.56
C ALA A 154 1.05 -2.20 -2.26
N GLU A 155 1.70 -1.08 -1.92
CA GLU A 155 1.31 -0.24 -0.79
C GLU A 155 -0.10 0.32 -0.95
N VAL A 156 -0.45 0.79 -2.15
CA VAL A 156 -1.78 1.33 -2.44
C VAL A 156 -2.83 0.23 -2.27
N ILE A 157 -2.65 -0.94 -2.92
CA ILE A 157 -3.63 -2.04 -2.78
C ILE A 157 -3.76 -2.49 -1.34
N SER A 158 -2.66 -2.58 -0.59
CA SER A 158 -2.69 -2.96 0.82
C SER A 158 -3.49 -1.97 1.66
N ALA A 159 -3.36 -0.67 1.38
CA ALA A 159 -4.14 0.37 2.04
C ALA A 159 -5.63 0.33 1.67
N THR A 160 -5.95 0.12 0.39
CA THR A 160 -7.33 0.10 -0.11
C THR A 160 -8.08 -1.16 0.34
N THR A 161 -7.43 -2.32 0.29
CA THR A 161 -8.07 -3.63 0.57
C THR A 161 -7.91 -4.09 2.02
N GLY A 162 -6.96 -3.51 2.76
CA GLY A 162 -6.53 -4.01 4.07
C GLY A 162 -5.81 -5.36 4.02
N ILE A 163 -5.61 -5.95 2.84
CA ILE A 163 -4.89 -7.20 2.64
C ILE A 163 -3.44 -6.86 2.30
N PRO A 164 -2.47 -7.29 3.12
CA PRO A 164 -1.06 -7.02 2.80
C PRO A 164 -0.66 -7.71 1.49
N VAL A 165 -0.36 -6.91 0.47
CA VAL A 165 0.07 -7.36 -0.86
C VAL A 165 1.59 -7.32 -0.90
N PHE A 166 2.23 -8.22 -0.17
CA PHE A 166 3.67 -8.36 -0.32
C PHE A 166 3.96 -9.23 -1.56
N LYS A 167 4.93 -8.81 -2.37
CA LYS A 167 5.68 -9.77 -3.21
C LYS A 167 6.12 -10.89 -2.27
N LEU A 168 6.11 -12.12 -2.76
CA LEU A 168 6.63 -13.27 -2.02
C LEU A 168 8.13 -13.05 -1.84
N THR A 169 8.49 -12.29 -0.79
CA THR A 169 9.87 -11.92 -0.50
C THR A 169 10.65 -13.19 -0.20
N GLN A 170 11.98 -13.16 -0.32
CA GLN A 170 12.79 -14.28 0.17
C GLN A 170 12.43 -14.64 1.61
N ALA A 171 12.06 -13.65 2.44
CA ALA A 171 11.61 -13.85 3.80
C ALA A 171 10.27 -14.61 3.89
N GLU A 172 9.26 -14.26 3.08
CA GLU A 172 7.99 -14.99 3.04
C GLU A 172 8.17 -16.40 2.45
N SER A 173 8.98 -16.55 1.40
CA SER A 173 9.30 -17.87 0.84
C SER A 173 9.96 -18.75 1.90
N LYS A 174 10.89 -18.19 2.70
CA LYS A 174 11.53 -18.88 3.82
C LYS A 174 10.52 -19.21 4.92
N LYS A 175 9.60 -18.29 5.23
CA LYS A 175 8.51 -18.50 6.20
C LYS A 175 7.59 -19.65 5.75
N LEU A 176 7.18 -19.67 4.48
CA LEU A 176 6.34 -20.72 3.89
C LEU A 176 7.05 -22.08 3.78
N LEU A 177 8.37 -22.09 3.55
CA LEU A 177 9.18 -23.31 3.60
C LEU A 177 9.28 -23.89 5.01
N GLY A 178 9.24 -23.03 6.04
CA GLY A 178 9.23 -23.42 7.45
C GLY A 178 7.84 -23.62 8.06
N MET A 179 6.76 -23.57 7.26
CA MET A 179 5.38 -23.56 7.76
C MET A 179 5.07 -24.78 8.63
N GLU A 180 5.45 -25.99 8.20
CA GLU A 180 5.22 -27.20 8.99
C GLU A 180 5.88 -27.11 10.37
N ALA A 181 7.13 -26.66 10.43
CA ALA A 181 7.87 -26.54 11.68
C ALA A 181 7.25 -25.51 12.63
N GLU A 182 6.78 -24.37 12.10
CA GLU A 182 6.08 -23.35 12.88
C GLU A 182 4.74 -23.84 13.42
N LEU A 183 3.94 -24.53 12.60
CA LEU A 183 2.67 -25.12 13.05
C LEU A 183 2.90 -26.20 14.12
N HIS A 184 3.97 -26.99 14.00
CA HIS A 184 4.32 -28.03 14.97
C HIS A 184 4.80 -27.50 16.33
N LYS A 185 5.11 -26.20 16.47
CA LYS A 185 5.38 -25.62 17.80
C LYS A 185 4.14 -25.68 18.71
N ARG A 186 2.95 -25.68 18.12
CA ARG A 186 1.67 -25.63 18.83
C ARG A 186 0.80 -26.87 18.57
N ILE A 187 0.94 -27.49 17.41
CA ILE A 187 0.22 -28.70 17.02
C ILE A 187 1.11 -29.93 17.22
N ILE A 188 0.77 -30.74 18.21
CA ILE A 188 1.47 -31.99 18.53
C ILE A 188 0.86 -33.12 17.71
N GLY A 189 1.69 -33.84 16.94
CA GLY A 189 1.26 -34.88 16.02
C GLY A 189 0.50 -34.31 14.81
N GLN A 190 -0.44 -35.09 14.25
CA GLN A 190 -1.25 -34.70 13.09
C GLN A 190 -0.42 -34.33 11.84
N ASP A 191 0.73 -34.98 11.65
CA ASP A 191 1.71 -34.66 10.59
C ASP A 191 1.09 -34.65 9.19
N GLU A 192 0.16 -35.58 8.93
CA GLU A 192 -0.54 -35.66 7.64
C GLU A 192 -1.43 -34.44 7.39
N ALA A 193 -2.17 -33.98 8.41
CA ALA A 193 -3.04 -32.81 8.31
C ALA A 193 -2.22 -31.52 8.13
N VAL A 194 -1.14 -31.37 8.91
CA VAL A 194 -0.22 -30.22 8.82
C VAL A 194 0.46 -30.17 7.45
N SER A 195 0.95 -31.32 6.95
CA SER A 195 1.59 -31.40 5.63
C SER A 195 0.62 -31.11 4.48
N ALA A 196 -0.58 -31.70 4.51
CA ALA A 196 -1.61 -31.48 3.49
C ALA A 196 -2.03 -30.01 3.42
N LEU A 197 -2.20 -29.39 4.59
CA LEU A 197 -2.55 -27.99 4.69
C LEU A 197 -1.42 -27.08 4.18
N SER A 198 -0.18 -27.32 4.62
CA SER A 198 0.99 -26.53 4.24
C SER A 198 1.26 -26.58 2.73
N ARG A 199 1.14 -27.76 2.11
CA ARG A 199 1.21 -27.94 0.65
C ARG A 199 0.11 -27.19 -0.10
N SER A 200 -1.11 -27.19 0.42
CA SER A 200 -2.24 -26.47 -0.19
C SER A 200 -2.02 -24.95 -0.15
N ILE A 201 -1.63 -24.41 1.00
CA ILE A 201 -1.36 -22.97 1.16
C ILE A 201 -0.18 -22.52 0.31
N ARG A 202 0.93 -23.29 0.29
CA ARG A 202 2.08 -22.98 -0.57
C ARG A 202 1.68 -22.88 -2.04
N ARG A 203 0.91 -23.84 -2.56
CA ARG A 203 0.43 -23.85 -3.95
C ARG A 203 -0.38 -22.60 -4.30
N THR A 204 -1.25 -22.16 -3.39
CA THR A 204 -2.03 -20.93 -3.57
C THR A 204 -1.14 -19.69 -3.55
N ARG A 205 -0.16 -19.62 -2.64
CA ARG A 205 0.73 -18.47 -2.50
C ARG A 205 1.66 -18.30 -3.70
N VAL A 206 2.10 -19.39 -4.34
CA VAL A 206 2.90 -19.34 -5.58
C VAL A 206 2.08 -19.14 -6.86
N GLY A 207 0.78 -18.83 -6.76
CA GLY A 207 -0.05 -18.49 -7.92
C GLY A 207 -0.47 -19.67 -8.79
N LEU A 208 -0.27 -20.92 -8.36
CA LEU A 208 -0.66 -22.12 -9.10
C LEU A 208 -2.15 -22.48 -8.96
N LYS A 209 -2.99 -21.56 -8.46
CA LYS A 209 -4.40 -21.80 -8.16
C LYS A 209 -5.29 -20.70 -8.77
N ASP A 210 -6.48 -21.12 -9.20
CA ASP A 210 -7.54 -20.23 -9.69
C ASP A 210 -7.86 -19.11 -8.67
N PRO A 211 -7.71 -17.83 -9.05
CA PRO A 211 -7.95 -16.68 -8.18
C PRO A 211 -9.42 -16.51 -7.77
N LYS A 212 -10.38 -17.15 -8.46
CA LYS A 212 -11.80 -17.12 -8.09
C LYS A 212 -12.15 -18.10 -6.97
N ARG A 213 -11.18 -18.84 -6.43
CA ARG A 213 -11.40 -19.84 -5.37
C ARG A 213 -10.72 -19.42 -4.06
N PRO A 214 -11.29 -19.75 -2.89
CA PRO A 214 -10.69 -19.43 -1.59
C PRO A 214 -9.26 -19.93 -1.48
N SER A 215 -8.40 -19.26 -0.70
CA SER A 215 -6.97 -19.62 -0.56
C SER A 215 -6.73 -21.09 -0.21
N GLY A 216 -7.61 -21.68 0.58
CA GLY A 216 -7.71 -23.12 0.80
C GLY A 216 -9.11 -23.48 1.26
N SER A 217 -9.62 -24.63 0.82
CA SER A 217 -10.88 -25.19 1.30
C SER A 217 -10.54 -26.52 1.97
N PHE A 218 -10.76 -26.59 3.28
CA PHE A 218 -10.35 -27.73 4.09
C PHE A 218 -11.54 -28.27 4.89
N ILE A 219 -11.58 -29.58 5.03
CA ILE A 219 -12.49 -30.28 5.95
C ILE A 219 -11.60 -31.00 6.96
N PHE A 220 -11.72 -30.64 8.24
CA PHE A 220 -11.04 -31.34 9.31
C PHE A 220 -11.97 -32.41 9.88
N ALA A 221 -11.66 -33.68 9.61
CA ALA A 221 -12.40 -34.82 10.11
C ALA A 221 -11.69 -35.44 11.34
N GLY A 222 -12.46 -36.01 12.26
CA GLY A 222 -11.96 -36.68 13.47
C GLY A 222 -12.85 -36.45 14.69
N PRO A 223 -12.61 -37.12 15.83
CA PRO A 223 -13.36 -36.91 17.06
C PRO A 223 -13.10 -35.52 17.67
N THR A 224 -13.82 -35.15 18.72
CA THR A 224 -13.56 -33.90 19.47
C THR A 224 -12.24 -34.00 20.22
N GLY A 225 -11.58 -32.86 20.48
CA GLY A 225 -10.32 -32.81 21.25
C GLY A 225 -9.03 -33.16 20.49
N VAL A 226 -9.10 -33.57 19.23
CA VAL A 226 -7.91 -33.98 18.43
C VAL A 226 -7.13 -32.82 17.79
N GLY A 227 -7.44 -31.56 18.13
CA GLY A 227 -6.69 -30.38 17.65
C GLY A 227 -7.20 -29.72 16.36
N LYS A 228 -8.37 -30.11 15.82
CA LYS A 228 -8.95 -29.51 14.59
C LYS A 228 -9.09 -27.98 14.66
N THR A 229 -9.69 -27.50 15.75
CA THR A 229 -9.89 -26.06 15.98
C THR A 229 -8.56 -25.35 16.29
N GLU A 230 -7.63 -26.03 16.97
CA GLU A 230 -6.33 -25.45 17.30
C GLU A 230 -5.46 -25.28 16.05
N LEU A 231 -5.51 -26.23 15.13
CA LEU A 231 -4.85 -26.14 13.83
C LEU A 231 -5.37 -24.96 13.01
N ALA A 232 -6.69 -24.71 13.02
CA ALA A 232 -7.27 -23.56 12.35
C ALA A 232 -6.80 -22.22 12.96
N LYS A 233 -6.73 -22.14 14.30
CA LYS A 233 -6.24 -20.93 15.01
C LYS A 233 -4.75 -20.69 14.75
N THR A 234 -3.93 -21.72 14.84
CA THR A 234 -2.48 -21.64 14.63
C THR A 234 -2.18 -21.24 13.19
N LEU A 235 -2.95 -21.75 12.22
CA LEU A 235 -2.86 -21.31 10.84
C LEU A 235 -3.22 -19.82 10.67
N ALA A 236 -4.27 -19.35 11.34
CA ALA A 236 -4.67 -17.95 11.27
C ALA A 236 -3.63 -17.00 11.89
N GLU A 237 -2.94 -17.42 12.95
CA GLU A 237 -1.84 -16.65 13.55
C GLU A 237 -0.57 -16.67 12.67
N PHE A 238 -0.33 -17.76 11.95
CA PHE A 238 0.83 -17.89 11.08
C PHE A 238 0.72 -17.04 9.81
N LEU A 239 -0.47 -16.99 9.20
CA LEU A 239 -0.75 -16.29 7.95
C LEU A 239 -0.82 -14.78 8.11
#